data_AF-A0A4R8BX95-F1
#
_entry.id   AF-A0A4R8BX95-F1
#
_cell.length_a   1.000
_cell.length_b   1.000
_cell.length_c   1.000
_cell.angle_alpha   90.00
_cell.angle_beta   90.00
_cell.angle_gamma   90.00
#
_symmetry.space_group_name_H-M   'P 1'
#
loop_
_entity.id
_entity.type
_entity.pdbx_description
1 polymer ?
#
loop_
_entity_poly.entity_id
_entity_poly.type
_entity_poly.pdbx_seq_one_letter_code
_entity_poly.pdbx_strand_id
1 'polypeptide(L)'
;MNGVAPIPLRAGDAEAEAWATSSDATLRRAAALGDVEAFAAIIDRHGPSMFRYARRMLNDQGDAEEVVQDAFVAAWKALPDFRGDATLRTWLFTITGRKAVDLFRKKRAVPVEETALTDLPAPGTDPAGQAVETGLLDALGAALADLPWLQRAVWLLREVEQMSYTEIAIVLNTSPTVVRGQLARARANLKHRLEAWR
;
A
#
# COMPACT_ATOMS: atom_id res chain seq x y z
N MET A 1 23.02 25.18 -34.14
CA MET A 1 22.99 23.77 -34.56
C MET A 1 23.87 22.97 -33.62
N ASN A 2 23.29 22.23 -32.67
CA ASN A 2 23.96 21.14 -31.97
C ASN A 2 22.90 20.06 -31.77
N GLY A 3 22.73 19.21 -32.78
CA GLY A 3 21.92 18.01 -32.70
C GLY A 3 22.75 16.95 -31.98
N VAL A 4 22.49 16.77 -30.68
CA VAL A 4 22.94 15.58 -29.97
C VAL A 4 22.20 14.40 -30.60
N ALA A 5 22.92 13.51 -31.27
CA ALA A 5 22.35 12.28 -31.78
C ALA A 5 21.82 11.46 -30.60
N PRO A 6 20.61 10.87 -30.68
CA PRO A 6 20.08 10.05 -29.62
C PRO A 6 21.02 8.86 -29.37
N ILE A 7 21.42 8.67 -28.11
CA ILE A 7 22.21 7.51 -27.68
C ILE A 7 21.33 6.27 -27.93
N PRO A 8 21.82 5.25 -28.67
CA PRO A 8 21.06 4.03 -28.87
C PRO A 8 20.88 3.31 -27.52
N LEU A 9 19.63 3.01 -27.18
CA LEU A 9 19.28 2.18 -26.02
C LEU A 9 19.95 0.81 -26.15
N ARG A 10 20.50 0.27 -25.05
CA ARG A 10 20.98 -1.12 -25.04
C ARG A 10 19.77 -2.05 -25.19
N ALA A 11 19.98 -3.24 -25.75
CA ALA A 11 18.88 -4.21 -25.95
C ALA A 11 18.10 -4.51 -24.66
N GLY A 12 18.78 -4.58 -23.51
CA GLY A 12 18.14 -4.74 -22.20
C GLY A 12 17.32 -3.53 -21.75
N ASP A 13 17.72 -2.30 -22.11
CA ASP A 13 16.97 -1.09 -21.78
C ASP A 13 15.67 -1.03 -22.60
N ALA A 14 15.72 -1.47 -23.87
CA ALA A 14 14.55 -1.54 -24.75
C ALA A 14 13.54 -2.62 -24.31
N GLU A 15 14.00 -3.77 -23.81
CA GLU A 15 13.14 -4.82 -23.26
C GLU A 15 12.50 -4.38 -21.94
N ALA A 16 13.25 -3.72 -21.06
CA ALA A 16 12.70 -3.14 -19.84
C ALA A 16 11.62 -2.07 -20.13
N GLU A 17 11.85 -1.21 -21.13
CA GLU A 17 10.89 -0.19 -21.55
C GLU A 17 9.61 -0.81 -22.18
N ALA A 18 9.77 -1.91 -22.91
CA ALA A 18 8.65 -2.69 -23.43
C ALA A 18 7.80 -3.32 -22.30
N TRP A 19 8.43 -3.83 -21.25
CA TRP A 19 7.72 -4.34 -20.08
C TRP A 19 7.05 -3.22 -19.28
N ALA A 20 7.73 -2.08 -19.09
CA ALA A 20 7.19 -0.94 -18.35
C ALA A 20 5.87 -0.42 -18.94
N THR A 21 5.69 -0.52 -20.26
CA THR A 21 4.48 -0.08 -20.97
C THR A 21 3.46 -1.21 -21.24
N SER A 22 3.83 -2.47 -20.98
CA SER A 22 2.96 -3.62 -21.20
C SER A 22 1.75 -3.64 -20.25
N SER A 23 0.62 -4.20 -20.71
CA SER A 23 -0.57 -4.34 -19.86
C SER A 23 -0.36 -5.31 -18.70
N ASP A 24 -1.05 -5.12 -17.58
CA ASP A 24 -1.01 -6.04 -16.42
C ASP A 24 -1.31 -7.49 -16.83
N ALA A 25 -2.22 -7.70 -17.78
CA ALA A 25 -2.55 -9.03 -18.29
C ALA A 25 -1.39 -9.70 -19.05
N THR A 26 -0.54 -8.91 -19.70
CA THR A 26 0.64 -9.39 -20.42
C THR A 26 1.77 -9.69 -19.44
N LEU A 27 2.08 -8.72 -18.56
CA LEU A 27 3.08 -8.90 -17.50
C LEU A 27 2.79 -10.13 -16.65
N ARG A 28 1.54 -10.28 -16.19
CA ARG A 28 1.09 -11.44 -15.41
C ARG A 28 1.31 -12.77 -16.12
N ARG A 29 1.01 -12.85 -17.43
CA ARG A 29 1.17 -14.10 -18.19
C ARG A 29 2.64 -14.47 -18.37
N ALA A 30 3.49 -13.50 -18.68
CA ALA A 30 4.93 -13.72 -18.82
C ALA A 30 5.55 -14.12 -17.47
N ALA A 31 5.26 -13.37 -16.41
CA ALA A 31 5.75 -13.68 -15.07
C ALA A 31 5.25 -15.04 -14.54
N ALA A 32 4.02 -15.45 -14.87
CA ALA A 32 3.51 -16.79 -14.54
C ALA A 32 4.30 -17.92 -15.22
N LEU A 33 4.98 -17.64 -16.33
CA LEU A 33 5.87 -18.58 -17.01
C LEU A 33 7.34 -18.49 -16.52
N GLY A 34 7.60 -17.65 -15.51
CA GLY A 34 8.93 -17.48 -14.92
C GLY A 34 9.75 -16.32 -15.48
N ASP A 35 9.15 -15.42 -16.28
CA ASP A 35 9.84 -14.21 -16.74
C ASP A 35 10.07 -13.23 -15.59
N VAL A 36 11.34 -13.06 -15.21
CA VAL A 36 11.76 -12.23 -14.07
C VAL A 36 11.61 -10.74 -14.38
N GLU A 37 11.87 -10.32 -15.61
CA GLU A 37 11.78 -8.91 -16.03
C GLU A 37 10.33 -8.45 -16.08
N ALA A 38 9.42 -9.32 -16.55
CA ALA A 38 7.99 -9.06 -16.47
C ALA A 38 7.50 -8.91 -15.03
N PHE A 39 8.07 -9.67 -14.08
CA PHE A 39 7.71 -9.53 -12.67
C PHE A 39 8.36 -8.32 -12.00
N ALA A 40 9.59 -7.94 -12.38
CA ALA A 40 10.21 -6.69 -11.97
C ALA A 40 9.33 -5.49 -12.36
N ALA A 41 8.80 -5.49 -13.59
CA ALA A 41 7.84 -4.45 -14.02
C ALA A 41 6.53 -4.44 -13.22
N ILE A 42 6.05 -5.60 -12.72
CA ILE A 42 4.91 -5.67 -11.79
C ILE A 42 5.28 -5.02 -10.45
N ILE A 43 6.48 -5.30 -9.92
CA ILE A 43 6.98 -4.71 -8.68
C ILE A 43 7.09 -3.19 -8.82
N ASP A 44 7.73 -2.70 -9.88
CA ASP A 44 7.91 -1.26 -10.11
C ASP A 44 6.57 -0.53 -10.23
N ARG A 45 5.60 -1.14 -10.92
CA ARG A 45 4.28 -0.55 -11.14
C ARG A 45 3.41 -0.51 -9.87
N HIS A 46 3.43 -1.55 -9.05
CA HIS A 46 2.47 -1.68 -7.93
C HIS A 46 3.10 -1.52 -6.54
N GLY A 47 4.39 -1.78 -6.41
CA GLY A 47 5.16 -1.74 -5.17
C GLY A 47 5.04 -0.41 -4.42
N PRO A 48 5.19 0.76 -5.08
CA PRO A 48 5.04 2.04 -4.40
C PRO A 48 3.68 2.23 -3.73
N SER A 49 2.60 1.76 -4.36
CA SER A 49 1.24 1.85 -3.80
C SER A 49 1.02 0.84 -2.67
N MET A 50 1.49 -0.40 -2.84
CA MET A 50 1.46 -1.41 -1.78
C MET A 50 2.22 -0.96 -0.53
N PHE A 51 3.40 -0.36 -0.71
CA PHE A 51 4.22 0.19 0.37
C PHE A 51 3.55 1.35 1.09
N ARG A 52 3.01 2.34 0.34
CA ARG A 52 2.25 3.45 0.95
C ARG A 52 1.05 2.95 1.74
N TYR A 53 0.35 1.92 1.27
CA TYR A 53 -0.75 1.30 2.00
C TYR A 53 -0.24 0.61 3.27
N ALA A 54 0.75 -0.28 3.18
CA ALA A 54 1.30 -1.00 4.32
C ALA A 54 1.86 -0.06 5.40
N ARG A 55 2.60 0.98 5.00
CA ARG A 55 3.15 2.00 5.90
C ARG A 55 2.06 2.73 6.69
N ARG A 56 0.94 3.09 6.04
CA ARG A 56 -0.20 3.74 6.73
C ARG A 56 -1.00 2.78 7.59
N MET A 57 -0.96 1.49 7.30
CA MET A 57 -1.61 0.47 8.13
C MET A 57 -0.80 0.16 9.40
N LEU A 58 0.53 0.07 9.28
CA LEU A 58 1.43 -0.42 10.33
C LEU A 58 2.11 0.71 11.13
N ASN A 59 2.19 1.92 10.56
CA ASN A 59 2.92 3.07 11.13
C ASN A 59 4.40 2.79 11.44
N ASP A 60 5.01 1.89 10.68
CA ASP A 60 6.42 1.53 10.77
C ASP A 60 6.94 1.27 9.35
N GLN A 61 8.12 1.82 9.03
CA GLN A 61 8.70 1.70 7.70
C GLN A 61 9.27 0.31 7.46
N GLY A 62 10.00 -0.26 8.41
CA GLY A 62 10.63 -1.57 8.29
C GLY A 62 9.58 -2.67 8.16
N ASP A 63 8.54 -2.63 8.99
CA ASP A 63 7.41 -3.54 8.90
C ASP A 63 6.72 -3.46 7.52
N ALA A 64 6.59 -2.25 6.97
CA ALA A 64 5.94 -2.04 5.68
C ALA A 64 6.78 -2.56 4.51
N GLU A 65 8.10 -2.35 4.55
CA GLU A 65 9.04 -2.94 3.58
C GLU A 65 8.99 -4.46 3.62
N GLU A 66 9.06 -5.04 4.83
CA GLU A 66 8.97 -6.49 5.04
C GLU A 66 7.67 -7.02 4.46
N VAL A 67 6.51 -6.47 4.84
CA VAL A 67 5.19 -6.91 4.35
C VAL A 67 5.09 -6.88 2.82
N VAL A 68 5.62 -5.84 2.16
CA VAL A 68 5.57 -5.73 0.70
C VAL A 68 6.49 -6.73 0.02
N GLN A 69 7.72 -6.90 0.52
CA GLN A 69 8.65 -7.91 0.00
C GLN A 69 8.04 -9.31 0.11
N ASP A 70 7.54 -9.63 1.30
CA ASP A 70 6.89 -10.89 1.58
C ASP A 70 5.66 -11.11 0.69
N ALA A 71 4.88 -10.06 0.43
CA ALA A 71 3.73 -10.09 -0.47
C ALA A 71 4.15 -10.39 -1.91
N PHE A 72 5.24 -9.81 -2.41
CA PHE A 72 5.75 -10.12 -3.74
C PHE A 72 6.31 -11.54 -3.84
N VAL A 73 7.04 -12.02 -2.82
CA VAL A 73 7.48 -13.43 -2.78
C VAL A 73 6.30 -14.39 -2.83
N ALA A 74 5.25 -14.10 -2.05
CA ALA A 74 4.01 -14.89 -2.08
C ALA A 74 3.30 -14.79 -3.43
N ALA A 75 3.26 -13.59 -4.03
CA ALA A 75 2.66 -13.37 -5.34
C ALA A 75 3.40 -14.15 -6.43
N TRP A 76 4.73 -14.09 -6.49
CA TRP A 76 5.54 -14.86 -7.46
C TRP A 76 5.22 -16.36 -7.41
N LYS A 77 5.17 -16.93 -6.20
CA LYS A 77 4.86 -18.35 -5.99
C LYS A 77 3.43 -18.73 -6.40
N ALA A 78 2.47 -17.83 -6.21
CA ALA A 78 1.05 -18.09 -6.47
C ALA A 78 0.59 -17.64 -7.87
N LEU A 79 1.44 -16.91 -8.61
CA LEU A 79 1.09 -16.34 -9.91
C LEU A 79 0.71 -17.39 -10.98
N PRO A 80 1.37 -18.57 -11.05
CA PRO A 80 0.99 -19.61 -12.01
C PRO A 80 -0.45 -20.11 -11.82
N ASP A 81 -0.94 -20.13 -10.58
CA ASP A 81 -2.28 -20.60 -10.23
C ASP A 81 -3.34 -19.49 -10.26
N PHE A 82 -2.94 -18.25 -10.55
CA PHE A 82 -3.84 -17.11 -10.52
C PHE A 82 -4.80 -17.12 -11.73
N ARG A 83 -6.08 -17.39 -11.43
CA ARG A 83 -7.16 -17.57 -12.41
C ARG A 83 -7.65 -16.30 -13.09
N GLY A 84 -7.31 -15.11 -12.57
CA GLY A 84 -7.77 -13.84 -13.11
C GLY A 84 -9.17 -13.41 -12.66
N ASP A 85 -9.68 -13.97 -11.56
CA ASP A 85 -11.00 -13.62 -10.98
C ASP A 85 -11.05 -12.17 -10.42
N ALA A 86 -9.90 -11.52 -10.30
CA ALA A 86 -9.74 -10.12 -9.95
C ALA A 86 -8.67 -9.48 -10.84
N THR A 87 -8.58 -8.15 -10.84
CA THR A 87 -7.42 -7.47 -11.46
C THR A 87 -6.13 -7.83 -10.73
N LEU A 88 -4.99 -7.78 -11.42
CA LEU A 88 -3.68 -8.05 -10.82
C LEU A 88 -3.45 -7.17 -9.59
N ARG A 89 -3.75 -5.87 -9.72
CA ARG A 89 -3.69 -4.91 -8.62
C ARG A 89 -4.52 -5.35 -7.41
N THR A 90 -5.80 -5.68 -7.60
CA THR A 90 -6.68 -6.11 -6.51
C THR A 90 -6.18 -7.38 -5.82
N TRP A 91 -5.65 -8.33 -6.61
CA TRP A 91 -5.05 -9.54 -6.06
C TRP A 91 -3.78 -9.27 -5.24
N LEU A 92 -2.88 -8.41 -5.72
CA LEU A 92 -1.67 -7.99 -4.98
C LEU A 92 -2.01 -7.30 -3.65
N PHE A 93 -3.00 -6.41 -3.65
CA PHE A 93 -3.49 -5.77 -2.43
C PHE A 93 -4.17 -6.75 -1.47
N THR A 94 -4.77 -7.82 -1.98
CA THR A 94 -5.32 -8.90 -1.14
C THR A 94 -4.21 -9.61 -0.36
N ILE A 95 -3.09 -9.94 -1.01
CA ILE A 95 -1.93 -10.56 -0.36
C ILE A 95 -1.31 -9.59 0.66
N THR A 96 -1.11 -8.34 0.25
CA THR A 96 -0.55 -7.27 1.10
C THR A 96 -1.41 -7.03 2.35
N GLY A 97 -2.72 -6.93 2.18
CA GLY A 97 -3.68 -6.69 3.27
C GLY A 97 -3.69 -7.83 4.30
N ARG A 98 -3.61 -9.08 3.84
CA ARG A 98 -3.49 -10.27 4.72
C ARG A 98 -2.23 -10.21 5.57
N LYS A 99 -1.08 -9.99 4.93
CA LYS A 99 0.21 -9.89 5.63
C LYS A 99 0.27 -8.73 6.62
N ALA A 100 -0.26 -7.57 6.23
CA ALA A 100 -0.33 -6.41 7.11
C ALA A 100 -1.21 -6.68 8.35
N VAL A 101 -2.37 -7.32 8.20
CA VAL A 101 -3.24 -7.62 9.36
C VAL A 101 -2.64 -8.69 10.27
N ASP A 102 -1.94 -9.67 9.71
CA ASP A 102 -1.27 -10.72 10.48
C ASP A 102 -0.12 -10.14 11.32
N LEU A 103 0.71 -9.27 10.73
CA LEU A 103 1.78 -8.57 11.45
C LEU A 103 1.22 -7.64 12.54
N PHE A 104 0.19 -6.86 12.21
CA PHE A 104 -0.48 -5.98 13.18
C PHE A 104 -1.04 -6.76 14.39
N ARG A 105 -1.64 -7.93 14.16
CA ARG A 105 -2.13 -8.81 15.23
C ARG A 105 -1.00 -9.37 16.06
N LYS A 106 0.09 -9.81 15.42
CA LYS A 106 1.28 -10.33 16.10
C LYS A 106 1.87 -9.29 17.05
N LYS A 107 2.06 -8.04 16.61
CA LYS A 107 2.62 -6.96 17.45
C LYS A 107 1.69 -6.57 18.62
N ARG A 108 0.37 -6.75 18.50
CA ARG A 108 -0.59 -6.54 19.60
C ARG A 108 -0.73 -7.71 20.57
N ALA A 109 -0.40 -8.92 20.15
CA ALA A 109 -0.53 -10.13 20.96
C ALA A 109 0.66 -10.37 21.90
N VAL A 110 1.80 -9.71 21.67
CA VAL A 110 2.96 -9.75 22.55
C VAL A 110 2.70 -8.80 23.73
N PRO A 111 2.64 -9.27 24.99
CA PRO A 111 2.68 -8.40 26.15
C PRO A 111 3.97 -7.61 26.07
N VAL A 112 3.89 -6.29 26.08
CA VAL A 112 5.07 -5.42 26.08
C VAL A 112 5.82 -5.70 27.38
N GLU A 113 6.92 -6.45 27.33
CA GLU A 113 7.92 -6.35 28.39
C GLU A 113 8.41 -4.91 28.37
N GLU A 114 8.25 -4.24 29.50
CA GLU A 114 8.58 -2.84 29.75
C GLU A 114 10.12 -2.64 29.72
N THR A 115 10.70 -2.76 28.53
CA THR A 115 12.11 -2.41 28.25
C THR A 115 12.25 -1.81 26.86
N ALA A 116 11.63 -0.65 26.66
CA ALA A 116 12.21 0.40 25.84
C ALA A 116 11.52 1.71 26.19
N LEU A 117 12.30 2.55 26.86
CA LEU A 117 12.01 3.93 27.14
C LEU A 117 11.48 4.64 25.88
N THR A 118 10.49 5.49 26.12
CA THR A 118 9.88 6.42 25.18
C THR A 118 10.92 7.11 24.29
N ASP A 119 10.97 6.74 23.02
CA ASP A 119 11.43 7.60 21.94
C ASP A 119 10.49 7.37 20.75
N LEU A 120 9.34 8.05 20.81
CA LEU A 120 8.61 8.38 19.60
C LEU A 120 9.46 9.42 18.87
N PRO A 121 9.98 9.17 17.66
CA PRO A 121 10.65 10.23 16.91
C PRO A 121 9.61 11.30 16.61
N ALA A 122 9.77 12.48 17.21
CA ALA A 122 9.09 13.68 16.77
C ALA A 122 9.46 13.93 15.30
N PRO A 123 8.50 14.26 14.41
CA PRO A 123 8.87 14.74 13.09
C PRO A 123 9.60 16.08 13.27
N GLY A 124 10.91 16.07 13.08
CA GLY A 124 11.69 17.29 12.95
C GLY A 124 11.36 17.98 11.64
N THR A 125 10.87 19.22 11.70
CA THR A 125 11.44 20.43 11.05
C THR A 125 10.64 21.67 11.51
N ASP A 126 11.35 22.73 11.95
CA ASP A 126 10.89 24.09 12.32
C ASP A 126 11.40 25.10 11.25
N PRO A 127 10.96 26.38 11.08
CA PRO A 127 9.87 27.15 11.72
C PRO A 127 8.92 27.98 10.82
N ALA A 128 7.75 28.28 11.41
CA ALA A 128 6.93 29.51 11.33
C ALA A 128 6.04 29.84 10.11
N GLY A 129 6.20 29.24 8.93
CA GLY A 129 5.26 29.43 7.79
C GLY A 129 4.56 28.17 7.30
N GLN A 130 5.21 27.01 7.50
CA GLN A 130 4.78 25.67 7.06
C GLN A 130 4.08 24.87 8.18
N ALA A 131 4.05 25.41 9.40
CA ALA A 131 3.64 24.70 10.61
C ALA A 131 2.14 24.35 10.68
N VAL A 132 1.28 25.10 9.98
CA VAL A 132 -0.18 24.88 10.04
C VAL A 132 -0.62 23.72 9.14
N GLU A 133 -0.04 23.60 7.94
CA GLU A 133 -0.40 22.55 6.98
C GLU A 133 0.22 21.19 7.34
N THR A 134 1.44 21.19 7.91
CA THR A 134 2.05 20.00 8.52
C THR A 134 1.22 19.51 9.72
N GLY A 135 0.70 20.43 10.55
CA GLY A 135 -0.14 20.07 11.69
C GLY A 135 -1.42 19.31 11.30
N LEU A 136 -2.10 19.71 10.22
CA LEU A 136 -3.31 19.01 9.76
C LEU A 136 -3.01 17.62 9.18
N LEU A 137 -1.94 17.48 8.41
CA LEU A 137 -1.54 16.19 7.85
C LEU A 137 -1.06 15.22 8.94
N ASP A 138 -0.34 15.71 9.94
CA ASP A 138 0.07 14.94 11.11
C ASP A 138 -1.14 14.55 11.96
N ALA A 139 -2.08 15.47 12.17
CA ALA A 139 -3.34 15.21 12.87
C ALA A 139 -4.18 14.14 12.15
N LEU A 140 -4.26 14.21 10.81
CA LEU A 140 -4.93 13.19 10.02
C LEU A 140 -4.21 11.84 10.12
N GLY A 141 -2.88 11.83 10.09
CA GLY A 141 -2.06 10.63 10.28
C GLY A 141 -2.35 9.96 11.63
N ALA A 142 -2.33 10.74 12.71
CA ALA A 142 -2.66 10.27 14.06
C ALA A 142 -4.12 9.79 14.17
N ALA A 143 -5.07 10.55 13.62
CA ALA A 143 -6.48 10.18 13.63
C ALA A 143 -6.74 8.87 12.87
N LEU A 144 -6.06 8.64 11.75
CA LEU A 144 -6.10 7.38 11.01
C LEU A 144 -5.48 6.25 11.83
N ALA A 145 -4.33 6.48 12.49
CA ALA A 145 -3.61 5.52 13.33
C ALA A 145 -4.41 5.06 14.58
N ASP A 146 -5.46 5.78 14.94
CA ASP A 146 -6.37 5.40 16.02
C ASP A 146 -7.65 4.68 15.55
N LEU A 147 -7.94 4.68 14.25
CA LEU A 147 -9.11 3.96 13.74
C LEU A 147 -8.96 2.45 13.95
N PRO A 148 -10.07 1.73 14.21
CA PRO A 148 -10.11 0.28 14.10
C PRO A 148 -9.55 -0.18 12.76
N TRP A 149 -8.74 -1.25 12.76
CA TRP A 149 -8.01 -1.74 11.59
C TRP A 149 -8.84 -1.78 10.31
N LEU A 150 -10.05 -2.37 10.39
CA LEU A 150 -10.90 -2.52 9.22
C LEU A 150 -11.45 -1.18 8.70
N GLN A 151 -11.71 -0.21 9.58
CA GLN A 151 -12.13 1.14 9.18
C GLN A 151 -10.99 1.88 8.48
N ARG A 152 -9.78 1.80 9.03
CA ARG A 152 -8.57 2.37 8.42
C ARG A 152 -8.30 1.76 7.04
N ALA A 153 -8.31 0.44 6.95
CA ALA A 153 -8.06 -0.28 5.70
C ALA A 153 -9.06 0.12 4.61
N VAL A 154 -10.37 0.11 4.92
CA VAL A 154 -11.42 0.51 3.99
C VAL A 154 -11.25 1.96 3.55
N TRP A 155 -10.93 2.86 4.48
CA TRP A 155 -10.73 4.27 4.15
C TRP A 155 -9.53 4.47 3.23
N LEU A 156 -8.38 3.86 3.53
CA LEU A 156 -7.18 3.96 2.70
C LEU A 156 -7.39 3.35 1.31
N LEU A 157 -7.96 2.15 1.23
CA LEU A 157 -8.21 1.52 -0.06
C LEU A 157 -9.19 2.34 -0.92
N ARG A 158 -10.14 3.03 -0.28
CA ARG A 158 -11.11 3.87 -0.98
C ARG A 158 -10.57 5.23 -1.38
N GLU A 159 -10.07 6.00 -0.41
CA GLU A 159 -9.74 7.42 -0.62
C GLU A 159 -8.34 7.63 -1.17
N VAL A 160 -7.41 6.71 -0.89
CA VAL A 160 -6.02 6.80 -1.38
C VAL A 160 -5.83 5.92 -2.60
N GLU A 161 -6.21 4.64 -2.50
CA GLU A 161 -5.99 3.68 -3.58
C GLU A 161 -7.13 3.67 -4.61
N GLN A 162 -8.18 4.49 -4.42
CA GLN A 162 -9.27 4.70 -5.37
C GLN A 162 -9.97 3.41 -5.82
N MET A 163 -9.98 2.38 -4.95
CA MET A 163 -10.61 1.11 -5.24
C MET A 163 -12.15 1.19 -5.14
N SER A 164 -12.82 0.43 -5.99
CA SER A 164 -14.26 0.23 -5.92
C SER A 164 -14.65 -0.58 -4.67
N TYR A 165 -15.91 -0.50 -4.25
CA TYR A 165 -16.37 -1.28 -3.08
C TYR A 165 -16.28 -2.79 -3.29
N THR A 166 -16.38 -3.25 -4.54
CA THR A 166 -16.22 -4.66 -4.92
C THR A 166 -14.77 -5.10 -4.81
N GLU A 167 -13.81 -4.29 -5.29
CA GLU A 167 -12.38 -4.59 -5.14
C GLU A 167 -11.96 -4.58 -3.68
N ILE A 168 -12.40 -3.60 -2.90
CA ILE A 168 -12.10 -3.54 -1.45
C ILE A 168 -12.67 -4.76 -0.73
N ALA A 169 -13.87 -5.22 -1.10
CA ALA A 169 -14.48 -6.41 -0.53
C ALA A 169 -13.64 -7.67 -0.81
N ILE A 170 -13.06 -7.79 -2.01
CA ILE A 170 -12.13 -8.86 -2.36
C ILE A 170 -10.85 -8.76 -1.51
N VAL A 171 -10.23 -7.58 -1.47
CA VAL A 171 -8.98 -7.32 -0.73
C VAL A 171 -9.12 -7.68 0.75
N LEU A 172 -10.23 -7.29 1.37
CA LEU A 172 -10.47 -7.46 2.79
C LEU A 172 -11.26 -8.74 3.13
N ASN A 173 -11.52 -9.60 2.14
CA ASN A 173 -12.31 -10.83 2.26
C ASN A 173 -13.64 -10.60 3.01
N THR A 174 -14.45 -9.66 2.51
CA THR A 174 -15.73 -9.26 3.10
C THR A 174 -16.77 -8.98 2.01
N SER A 175 -17.88 -8.30 2.34
CA SER A 175 -18.91 -7.91 1.37
C SER A 175 -18.89 -6.41 1.07
N PRO A 176 -19.31 -5.96 -0.13
CA PRO A 176 -19.42 -4.53 -0.46
C PRO A 176 -20.34 -3.76 0.51
N THR A 177 -21.33 -4.43 1.11
CA THR A 177 -22.20 -3.86 2.14
C THR A 177 -21.45 -3.58 3.43
N VAL A 178 -20.59 -4.50 3.87
CA VAL A 178 -19.71 -4.27 5.03
C VAL A 178 -18.74 -3.14 4.75
N VAL A 179 -18.15 -3.10 3.56
CA VAL A 179 -17.26 -2.01 3.13
C VAL A 179 -17.94 -0.64 3.25
N ARG A 180 -19.16 -0.49 2.70
CA ARG A 180 -19.95 0.76 2.82
C ARG A 180 -20.16 1.18 4.27
N GLY A 181 -20.53 0.24 5.14
CA GLY A 181 -20.74 0.51 6.56
C GLY A 181 -19.45 0.91 7.29
N GLN A 182 -18.33 0.25 7.00
CA GLN A 182 -17.04 0.57 7.60
C GLN A 182 -16.51 1.93 7.11
N LEU A 183 -16.69 2.26 5.84
CA LEU A 183 -16.31 3.56 5.30
C LEU A 183 -17.09 4.70 5.95
N ALA A 184 -18.40 4.53 6.11
CA ALA A 184 -19.24 5.52 6.80
C ALA A 184 -18.75 5.75 8.24
N ARG A 185 -18.45 4.66 8.98
CA ARG A 185 -17.89 4.75 10.34
C ARG A 185 -16.50 5.40 10.37
N ALA A 186 -15.63 5.05 9.43
CA ALA A 186 -14.31 5.65 9.31
C ALA A 186 -14.41 7.17 9.14
N ARG A 187 -15.25 7.64 8.21
CA ARG A 187 -15.48 9.07 7.96
C ARG A 187 -16.07 9.78 9.18
N ALA A 188 -17.04 9.17 9.86
CA ALA A 188 -17.63 9.74 11.08
C ALA A 188 -16.59 9.88 12.21
N ASN A 189 -15.76 8.85 12.44
CA ASN A 189 -14.70 8.88 13.44
C ASN A 189 -13.63 9.91 13.11
N LEU A 190 -13.20 10.00 11.86
CA LEU A 190 -12.23 11.01 11.42
C LEU A 190 -12.78 12.42 11.60
N LYS A 191 -14.05 12.66 11.24
CA LYS A 191 -14.70 13.95 11.44
C LYS A 191 -14.67 14.34 12.92
N HIS A 192 -15.14 13.48 13.82
CA HIS A 192 -15.14 13.75 15.27
C HIS A 192 -13.73 14.02 15.82
N ARG A 193 -12.71 13.29 15.34
CA ARG A 193 -11.33 13.46 15.80
C ARG A 193 -10.66 14.73 15.28
N LEU A 194 -11.05 15.18 14.09
CA LEU A 194 -10.52 16.39 13.46
C LEU A 194 -11.36 17.64 13.77
N GLU A 195 -12.47 17.52 14.52
CA GLU A 195 -13.28 18.66 14.96
C GLU A 195 -12.49 19.64 15.83
N ALA A 196 -11.49 19.15 16.59
CA ALA A 196 -10.58 20.00 17.38
C ALA A 196 -9.55 20.79 16.55
N TRP A 197 -9.48 20.54 15.25
CA TRP A 197 -8.57 21.20 14.30
C TRP A 197 -9.31 22.15 13.33
N ARG A 198 -10.62 22.35 13.52
CA ARG A 198 -11.42 23.37 12.81
C ARG A 198 -11.41 24.68 13.57
#